data_AF-A0A7V9VM97-F1
#
_entry.id   AF-A0A7V9VM97-F1
#
_cell.length_a   1.000
_cell.length_b   1.000
_cell.length_c   1.000
_cell.angle_alpha   90.00
_cell.angle_beta   90.00
_cell.angle_gamma   90.00
#
_symmetry.space_group_name_H-M   'P 1'
#
loop_
_entity.id
_entity.type
_entity.pdbx_description
1 polymer ?
#
loop_
_entity_poly.entity_id
_entity_poly.type
_entity_poly.pdbx_seq_one_letter_code
_entity_poly.pdbx_strand_id
1 'polypeptide(L)'
;MMTSLPLRARGAAASLAGRLPIAAARPLADPPPGSGLSPVMGEPGLPLTGNSLGFLRDSLGHARRFHDRFGTVFWTGAFGTKLVLVLGPDAIGTVLANRDKAFANKQGWD
;
A
#
# COMPACT_ATOMS: atom_id res chain seq x y z
N MET A 1 11.12 -49.91 -11.15
CA MET A 1 10.07 -49.65 -10.14
C MET A 1 10.05 -48.15 -9.87
N MET A 2 9.21 -47.41 -10.61
CA MET A 2 9.12 -45.94 -10.56
C MET A 2 7.97 -45.54 -9.64
N THR A 3 8.31 -44.98 -8.48
CA THR A 3 7.31 -44.53 -7.49
C THR A 3 6.73 -43.19 -7.91
N SER A 4 5.50 -43.18 -8.41
CA SER A 4 4.73 -41.98 -8.71
C SER A 4 4.22 -41.32 -7.42
N LEU A 5 4.69 -40.10 -7.14
CA LEU A 5 4.16 -39.24 -6.08
C LEU A 5 2.74 -38.76 -6.43
N PRO A 6 1.72 -38.94 -5.55
CA PRO A 6 0.35 -38.57 -5.89
C PRO A 6 0.15 -37.05 -5.83
N LEU A 7 -0.40 -36.54 -6.92
CA LEU A 7 -0.71 -35.15 -7.24
C LEU A 7 -1.87 -34.58 -6.40
N ARG A 8 -1.86 -34.74 -5.07
CA ARG A 8 -2.98 -34.37 -4.17
C ARG A 8 -2.72 -33.15 -3.29
N ALA A 9 -1.62 -32.41 -3.50
CA ALA A 9 -1.27 -31.24 -2.69
C ALA A 9 -1.69 -29.88 -3.29
N ARG A 10 -2.39 -29.84 -4.44
CA ARG A 10 -2.80 -28.58 -5.10
C ARG A 10 -4.14 -27.99 -4.61
N GLY A 11 -5.02 -28.81 -4.04
CA GLY A 11 -6.40 -28.38 -3.72
C GLY A 11 -6.56 -27.51 -2.47
N ALA A 12 -5.74 -27.74 -1.43
CA ALA A 12 -5.91 -27.09 -0.13
C ALA A 12 -5.42 -25.63 -0.11
N ALA A 13 -4.42 -25.28 -0.94
CA ALA A 13 -3.94 -23.90 -1.04
C ALA A 13 -4.95 -22.96 -1.72
N ALA A 14 -5.72 -23.47 -2.68
CA ALA A 14 -6.70 -22.68 -3.44
C ALA A 14 -7.92 -22.27 -2.61
N SER A 15 -8.36 -23.09 -1.65
CA SER A 15 -9.52 -22.77 -0.79
C SER A 15 -9.20 -21.76 0.31
N LEU A 16 -7.93 -21.64 0.72
CA LEU A 16 -7.47 -20.58 1.62
C LEU A 16 -7.31 -19.25 0.89
N ALA A 17 -6.83 -19.26 -0.36
CA ALA A 17 -6.71 -18.06 -1.18
C ALA A 17 -8.07 -17.38 -1.43
N GLY A 18 -9.16 -18.15 -1.57
CA GLY A 18 -10.51 -17.63 -1.71
C GLY A 18 -11.14 -17.04 -0.44
N ARG A 19 -10.49 -17.20 0.74
CA ARG A 19 -10.93 -16.65 2.03
C ARG A 19 -10.02 -15.55 2.56
N LEU A 20 -8.91 -15.26 1.89
CA LEU A 20 -8.09 -14.10 2.23
C LEU A 20 -8.88 -12.86 1.81
N PRO A 21 -9.26 -11.99 2.75
CA PRO A 21 -9.94 -10.75 2.39
C PRO A 21 -9.02 -10.02 1.41
N ILE A 22 -9.53 -9.79 0.21
CA ILE A 22 -8.97 -8.81 -0.73
C ILE A 22 -8.65 -7.58 0.12
N ALA A 23 -7.36 -7.21 0.16
CA ALA A 23 -6.78 -6.24 1.06
C ALA A 23 -7.74 -5.09 1.40
N ALA A 24 -8.32 -5.12 2.60
CA ALA A 24 -9.32 -4.15 3.00
C ALA A 24 -8.68 -2.78 3.28
N ALA A 25 -9.44 -1.73 3.00
CA ALA A 25 -9.08 -0.38 3.40
C ALA A 25 -8.93 -0.31 4.92
N ARG A 26 -7.81 0.22 5.40
CA ARG A 26 -7.53 0.39 6.82
C ARG A 26 -6.63 1.61 7.07
N PRO A 27 -6.65 2.19 8.26
CA PRO A 27 -5.72 3.26 8.61
C PRO A 27 -4.27 2.73 8.63
N LEU A 28 -3.32 3.59 8.26
CA LEU A 28 -1.89 3.29 8.37
C LEU A 28 -1.47 3.13 9.84
N ALA A 29 -1.95 4.05 10.67
CA ALA A 29 -1.73 4.15 12.11
C ALA A 29 -2.91 4.90 12.74
N ASP A 30 -3.12 4.68 14.03
CA ASP A 30 -4.12 5.42 14.79
C ASP A 30 -3.62 6.85 15.07
N PRO A 31 -4.44 7.88 14.84
CA PRO A 31 -4.05 9.25 15.13
C PRO A 31 -3.92 9.45 16.65
N PRO A 32 -2.99 10.30 17.13
CA PRO A 32 -2.85 10.59 18.56
C PRO A 32 -4.18 11.10 19.15
N PRO A 33 -4.60 10.63 20.34
CA PRO A 33 -5.83 11.07 20.97
C PRO A 33 -5.88 12.59 21.15
N GLY A 34 -7.00 13.21 20.80
CA GLY A 34 -7.20 14.66 20.93
C GLY A 34 -6.48 15.53 19.88
N SER A 35 -5.80 14.94 18.91
CA SER A 35 -5.07 15.69 17.87
C SER A 35 -5.95 16.30 16.77
N GLY A 36 -7.17 15.80 16.60
CA GLY A 36 -8.04 16.19 15.47
C GLY A 36 -7.53 15.75 14.09
N LEU A 37 -6.46 14.95 14.04
CA LEU A 37 -5.86 14.48 12.79
C LEU A 37 -6.68 13.35 12.17
N SER A 38 -6.79 13.38 10.84
CA SER A 38 -7.39 12.28 10.08
C SER A 38 -6.36 11.19 9.81
N PRO A 39 -6.71 9.89 9.94
CA PRO A 39 -5.80 8.81 9.61
C PRO A 39 -5.55 8.75 8.10
N VAL A 40 -4.32 8.38 7.73
CA VAL A 40 -4.01 8.07 6.33
C VAL A 40 -4.60 6.72 5.97
N MET A 41 -5.57 6.70 5.06
CA MET A 41 -6.26 5.49 4.63
C MET A 41 -5.54 4.82 3.45
N GLY A 42 -5.74 3.52 3.30
CA GLY A 42 -5.03 2.74 2.29
C GLY A 42 -5.23 1.24 2.43
N GLU A 43 -4.54 0.45 1.61
CA GLU A 43 -4.66 -1.01 1.64
C GLU A 43 -3.31 -1.72 1.49
N PRO A 44 -3.11 -2.86 2.19
CA PRO A 44 -1.84 -3.58 2.17
C PRO A 44 -1.52 -4.29 0.84
N GLY A 45 -2.52 -4.59 0.01
CA GLY A 45 -2.34 -5.43 -1.18
C GLY A 45 -2.07 -6.90 -0.85
N LEU A 46 -1.51 -7.63 -1.82
CA LEU A 46 -1.21 -9.06 -1.69
C LEU A 46 -0.10 -9.31 -0.64
N PRO A 47 -0.06 -10.51 -0.01
CA PRO A 47 1.09 -10.89 0.81
C PRO A 47 2.41 -10.77 0.04
N LEU A 48 3.44 -10.24 0.71
CA LEU A 48 4.80 -10.01 0.19
C LEU A 48 4.93 -8.94 -0.91
N THR A 49 4.14 -9.02 -1.97
CA THR A 49 4.23 -8.07 -3.11
C THR A 49 3.44 -6.80 -2.89
N GLY A 50 2.46 -6.80 -1.98
CA GLY A 50 1.55 -5.68 -1.79
C GLY A 50 0.78 -5.37 -3.07
N ASN A 51 0.71 -4.10 -3.42
CA ASN A 51 0.13 -3.59 -4.65
C ASN A 51 1.16 -3.39 -5.78
N SER A 52 2.43 -3.77 -5.56
CA SER A 52 3.52 -3.52 -6.51
C SER A 52 3.25 -4.06 -7.91
N LEU A 53 2.66 -5.25 -8.05
CA LEU A 53 2.36 -5.83 -9.37
C LEU A 53 1.31 -5.02 -10.13
N GLY A 54 0.27 -4.54 -9.44
CA GLY A 54 -0.75 -3.68 -10.04
C GLY A 54 -0.16 -2.34 -10.45
N PHE A 55 0.70 -1.76 -9.60
CA PHE A 55 1.41 -0.53 -9.88
C PHE A 55 2.37 -0.65 -11.07
N LEU A 56 3.15 -1.74 -11.17
CA LEU A 56 4.08 -1.95 -12.29
C LEU A 56 3.36 -2.16 -13.63
N ARG A 57 2.15 -2.75 -13.60
CA ARG A 57 1.35 -2.99 -14.80
C ARG A 57 0.70 -1.70 -15.33
N ASP A 58 0.15 -0.88 -14.45
CA ASP A 58 -0.52 0.37 -14.79
C ASP A 58 -0.38 1.36 -13.63
N SER A 59 0.75 2.06 -13.59
CA SER A 59 1.08 2.96 -12.49
C SER A 59 0.11 4.12 -12.38
N LEU A 60 -0.29 4.69 -13.51
CA LEU A 60 -1.18 5.85 -13.56
C LEU A 60 -2.61 5.47 -13.19
N GLY A 61 -3.15 4.38 -13.75
CA GLY A 61 -4.47 3.89 -13.37
C GLY A 61 -4.52 3.43 -11.93
N HIS A 62 -3.43 2.82 -11.43
CA HIS A 62 -3.31 2.46 -10.02
C HIS A 62 -3.34 3.69 -9.10
N ALA A 63 -2.53 4.71 -9.40
CA ALA A 63 -2.49 5.94 -8.62
C ALA A 63 -3.83 6.67 -8.64
N ARG A 64 -4.49 6.77 -9.81
CA ARG A 64 -5.84 7.36 -9.94
C ARG A 64 -6.88 6.60 -9.13
N ARG A 65 -6.92 5.27 -9.23
CA ARG A 65 -7.86 4.43 -8.46
C ARG A 65 -7.71 4.65 -6.95
N PHE A 66 -6.47 4.76 -6.46
CA PHE A 66 -6.22 5.01 -5.04
C PHE A 66 -6.57 6.44 -4.65
N HIS A 67 -6.24 7.42 -5.51
CA HIS A 67 -6.64 8.80 -5.31
C HIS A 67 -8.16 8.95 -5.21
N ASP A 68 -8.92 8.36 -6.12
CA ASP A 68 -10.37 8.45 -6.14
C ASP A 68 -11.02 7.79 -4.92
N ARG A 69 -10.34 6.78 -4.34
CA ARG A 69 -10.86 6.01 -3.21
C ARG A 69 -10.43 6.51 -1.83
N PHE A 70 -9.22 7.07 -1.72
CA PHE A 70 -8.61 7.47 -0.45
C PHE A 70 -8.25 8.95 -0.39
N GLY A 71 -8.34 9.66 -1.51
CA GLY A 71 -8.02 11.07 -1.65
C GLY A 71 -6.54 11.33 -1.96
N THR A 72 -6.14 12.57 -1.71
CA THR A 72 -4.84 13.14 -2.05
C THR A 72 -3.66 12.48 -1.35
N VAL A 73 -3.89 11.94 -0.14
CA VAL A 73 -2.88 11.29 0.70
C VAL A 73 -3.37 9.91 1.09
N PHE A 74 -2.65 8.88 0.69
CA PHE A 74 -3.01 7.49 0.99
C PHE A 74 -1.77 6.64 1.22
N TRP A 75 -1.96 5.46 1.81
CA TRP A 75 -0.87 4.48 1.94
C TRP A 75 -1.14 3.20 1.14
N THR A 76 -0.07 2.52 0.77
CA THR A 76 -0.14 1.24 0.05
C THR A 76 0.99 0.32 0.50
N GLY A 77 0.76 -1.00 0.46
CA GLY A 77 1.83 -1.97 0.61
C GLY A 77 2.63 -2.13 -0.69
N ALA A 78 3.95 -2.16 -0.61
CA ALA A 78 4.84 -2.45 -1.74
C ALA A 78 6.04 -3.25 -1.24
N PHE A 79 6.28 -4.44 -1.80
CA PHE A 79 7.44 -5.29 -1.47
C PHE A 79 7.73 -5.42 0.05
N GLY A 80 6.71 -5.76 0.83
CA GLY A 80 6.82 -5.94 2.28
C GLY A 80 6.96 -4.64 3.09
N THR A 81 7.05 -3.48 2.45
CA THR A 81 7.04 -2.17 3.12
C THR A 81 5.70 -1.44 2.92
N LYS A 82 5.44 -0.44 3.76
CA LYS A 82 4.31 0.48 3.64
C LYS A 82 4.81 1.81 3.10
N LEU A 83 4.19 2.30 2.04
CA LEU A 83 4.50 3.59 1.43
C LEU A 83 3.33 4.54 1.61
N VAL A 84 3.61 5.80 1.93
CA VAL A 84 2.64 6.89 1.87
C VAL A 84 2.87 7.66 0.59
N LEU A 85 1.82 7.81 -0.21
CA LEU A 85 1.84 8.55 -1.47
C LEU A 85 1.04 9.83 -1.30
N VAL A 86 1.56 10.89 -1.92
CA VAL A 86 0.95 12.21 -1.94
C VAL A 86 0.81 12.63 -3.40
N LEU A 87 -0.41 12.95 -3.80
CA LEU A 87 -0.75 13.34 -5.17
C LEU A 87 -1.25 14.78 -5.22
N GLY A 88 -1.24 15.37 -6.42
CA GLY A 88 -1.78 16.70 -6.63
C GLY A 88 -0.83 17.84 -6.22
N PRO A 89 -0.96 19.01 -6.86
CA PRO A 89 0.00 20.10 -6.74
C PRO A 89 0.10 20.67 -5.32
N ASP A 90 -1.02 20.83 -4.62
CA ASP A 90 -1.05 21.48 -3.30
C ASP A 90 -0.38 20.61 -2.22
N ALA A 91 -0.71 19.32 -2.20
CA ALA A 91 -0.17 18.40 -1.21
C ALA A 91 1.30 18.09 -1.47
N ILE A 92 1.69 17.88 -2.74
CA ILE A 92 3.10 17.72 -3.12
C ILE A 92 3.88 18.99 -2.77
N GLY A 93 3.35 20.18 -3.07
CA GLY A 93 3.97 21.45 -2.73
C GLY A 93 4.21 21.60 -1.23
N THR A 94 3.26 21.18 -0.40
CA THR A 94 3.39 21.19 1.07
C THR A 94 4.53 20.27 1.53
N VAL A 95 4.57 19.02 1.03
CA VAL A 95 5.60 18.04 1.41
C VAL A 95 6.99 18.44 0.93
N LEU A 96 7.11 18.94 -0.30
CA LEU A 96 8.39 19.37 -0.86
C LEU A 96 8.91 20.65 -0.19
N ALA A 97 8.03 21.63 0.06
CA ALA A 97 8.39 22.84 0.76
C ALA A 97 8.82 22.57 2.21
N ASN A 98 8.23 21.56 2.85
CA ASN A 98 8.64 21.05 4.17
C ASN A 98 8.90 22.17 5.19
N ARG A 99 8.01 23.16 5.24
CA ARG A 99 8.21 24.41 6.01
C ARG A 99 8.28 24.16 7.51
N ASP A 100 7.56 23.14 7.96
CA ASP A 100 7.51 22.60 9.31
C ASP A 100 8.69 21.69 9.64
N LYS A 101 9.53 21.33 8.65
CA LYS A 101 10.65 20.40 8.77
C LYS A 101 10.22 19.02 9.28
N ALA A 102 8.99 18.61 8.97
CA ALA A 102 8.47 17.30 9.34
C ALA A 102 9.11 16.15 8.53
N PHE A 103 9.63 16.44 7.33
CA PHE A 103 10.24 15.45 6.44
C PHE A 103 11.78 15.55 6.44
N ALA A 104 12.45 14.41 6.40
CA ALA A 104 13.91 14.34 6.33
C ALA A 104 14.44 14.55 4.88
N ASN A 105 14.17 15.72 4.29
CA ASN A 105 14.52 15.98 2.88
C ASN A 105 16.03 16.15 2.64
N LYS A 106 16.83 16.46 3.67
CA LYS A 106 18.27 16.76 3.53
C LYS A 106 19.16 15.50 3.48
N GLN A 107 18.89 14.50 4.32
CA GLN A 107 19.72 13.29 4.46
C GLN A 107 19.48 12.21 3.39
N GLY A 108 18.50 12.39 2.51
CA GLY A 108 18.16 11.41 1.48
C GLY A 108 18.94 11.54 0.16
N TRP A 109 19.77 12.59 0.00
CA TRP A 109 20.44 12.93 -1.26
C TRP A 109 21.94 13.23 -1.11
N ASP A 110 22.50 13.11 0.09
CA ASP A 110 23.94 13.24 0.37
C ASP A 110 24.68 11.90 0.15
#